data_AF-A0A4Q3TX63-F1
#
_entry.id   AF-A0A4Q3TX63-F1
#
_cell.length_a   1.000
_cell.length_b   1.000
_cell.length_c   1.000
_cell.angle_alpha   90.00
_cell.angle_beta   90.00
_cell.angle_gamma   90.00
#
_symmetry.space_group_name_H-M   'P 1'
#
loop_
_entity.id
_entity.type
_entity.pdbx_description
1 polymer ?
#
loop_
_entity_poly.entity_id
_entity_poly.type
_entity_poly.pdbx_seq_one_letter_code
_entity_poly.pdbx_strand_id
1 'polypeptide(L)'
;MTVYLHEGDLPDDLDLGSEVAIDSETMGLRFRRDPLCVVQLSSGDGNAHVVRMRRPDYDCPNLKRVLTDPAVTKIFHFGRFDIGMFLLHLGVETRPVYCTKIASKLARTYTDRHGLKDVVRETVGVDLSKA
;
A
#
# COMPACT_ATOMS: atom_id res chain seq x y z
N MET A 1 -17.15 -6.73 3.76
CA MET A 1 -15.79 -6.22 4.00
C MET A 1 -15.27 -6.85 5.28
N THR A 2 -14.29 -7.73 5.16
CA THR A 2 -13.60 -8.32 6.31
C THR A 2 -12.19 -7.75 6.38
N VAL A 3 -11.72 -7.44 7.60
CA VAL A 3 -10.35 -7.00 7.86
C VAL A 3 -9.63 -8.12 8.59
N TYR A 4 -8.62 -8.71 7.93
CA TYR A 4 -7.75 -9.73 8.50
C TYR A 4 -6.51 -9.05 9.08
N LEU A 5 -6.33 -9.13 10.39
CA LEU A 5 -5.14 -8.63 11.07
C LEU A 5 -4.09 -9.73 11.17
N HIS A 6 -2.87 -9.43 10.75
CA HIS A 6 -1.70 -10.32 10.81
C HIS A 6 -0.58 -9.66 11.62
N GLU A 7 0.11 -10.46 12.43
CA GLU A 7 1.22 -10.00 13.26
C GLU A 7 2.56 -10.38 12.65
N GLY A 8 3.35 -9.38 12.25
CA GLY A 8 4.68 -9.57 11.69
C GLY A 8 4.68 -9.78 10.17
N ASP A 9 3.89 -10.71 9.65
CA ASP A 9 3.89 -11.09 8.23
C ASP A 9 2.52 -11.55 7.71
N LEU A 10 2.40 -11.78 6.41
CA LEU A 10 1.27 -12.45 5.77
C LEU A 10 1.33 -13.99 5.96
N PRO A 11 0.18 -14.68 5.90
CA PRO A 11 0.13 -16.15 5.86
C PRO A 11 0.84 -16.73 4.63
N ASP A 12 1.42 -17.93 4.78
CA ASP A 12 2.17 -18.61 3.71
C ASP A 12 1.31 -18.97 2.49
N ASP A 13 0.04 -19.29 2.73
CA ASP A 13 -0.94 -19.77 1.75
C ASP A 13 -1.82 -18.66 1.15
N LEU A 14 -1.56 -17.40 1.52
CA LEU A 14 -2.34 -16.27 1.03
C LEU A 14 -1.99 -15.95 -0.43
N ASP A 15 -2.98 -16.10 -1.31
CA ASP A 15 -2.94 -15.62 -2.69
C ASP A 15 -3.76 -14.33 -2.83
N LEU A 16 -3.10 -13.25 -3.27
CA LEU A 16 -3.72 -11.95 -3.53
C LEU A 16 -3.92 -11.67 -5.02
N GLY A 17 -3.58 -12.62 -5.89
CA GLY A 17 -3.68 -12.49 -7.33
C GLY A 17 -2.57 -11.64 -7.96
N SER A 18 -2.79 -11.25 -9.22
CA SER A 18 -1.82 -10.52 -10.05
C SER A 18 -1.80 -9.00 -9.85
N GLU A 19 -2.76 -8.45 -9.10
CA GLU A 19 -2.87 -7.03 -8.82
C GLU A 19 -3.24 -6.83 -7.36
N VAL A 20 -2.45 -6.03 -6.64
CA VAL A 20 -2.62 -5.85 -5.20
C VAL A 20 -2.57 -4.38 -4.86
N ALA A 21 -3.65 -3.87 -4.28
CA ALA A 21 -3.68 -2.53 -3.70
C ALA A 21 -2.90 -2.53 -2.39
N ILE A 22 -1.97 -1.58 -2.21
CA ILE A 22 -1.10 -1.50 -1.03
C ILE A 22 -1.06 -0.05 -0.50
N ASP A 23 -1.06 0.08 0.81
CA ASP A 23 -0.76 1.31 1.55
C ASP A 23 0.08 1.01 2.79
N SER A 24 0.68 2.04 3.39
CA SER A 24 1.42 1.87 4.65
C SER A 24 1.17 2.97 5.67
N GLU A 25 1.15 2.60 6.95
CA GLU A 25 1.12 3.55 8.06
C GLU A 25 2.47 3.65 8.74
N THR A 26 2.84 4.88 9.09
CA THR A 26 4.09 5.22 9.77
C THR A 26 3.78 6.14 10.94
N MET A 27 4.72 6.30 11.88
CA MET A 27 4.55 7.28 12.96
C MET A 27 4.59 8.74 12.48
N GLY A 28 4.85 8.98 11.19
CA GLY A 28 4.96 10.28 10.58
C GLY A 28 5.73 10.26 9.27
N LEU A 29 5.84 11.41 8.63
CA LEU A 29 6.41 11.53 7.28
C LEU A 29 7.92 11.75 7.24
N ARG A 30 8.61 11.80 8.40
CA ARG A 30 10.06 12.02 8.43
C ARG A 30 10.80 10.72 8.15
N PHE A 31 11.25 10.60 6.90
CA PHE A 31 12.10 9.52 6.43
C PHE A 31 13.30 9.31 7.37
N ARG A 32 13.66 8.04 7.64
CA ARG A 32 14.71 7.60 8.60
C ARG A 32 14.45 7.87 10.09
N ARG A 33 13.44 8.67 10.44
CA ARG A 33 13.06 8.91 11.84
C ARG A 33 11.81 8.14 12.23
N ASP A 34 10.78 8.21 11.41
CA ASP A 34 9.47 7.67 11.72
C ASP A 34 9.37 6.22 11.21
N PRO A 35 9.14 5.23 12.08
CA PRO A 35 9.16 3.83 11.68
C PRO A 35 7.89 3.41 10.93
N LEU A 36 8.03 2.42 10.06
CA LEU A 36 6.93 1.66 9.45
C LEU A 36 6.14 0.89 10.52
N CYS A 37 4.83 1.10 10.59
CA CYS A 37 3.93 0.51 11.60
C CYS A 37 3.08 -0.61 11.02
N VAL A 38 2.43 -0.33 9.90
CA VAL A 38 1.40 -1.19 9.32
C VAL A 38 1.56 -1.18 7.80
N VAL A 39 1.24 -2.31 7.17
CA VAL A 39 1.05 -2.40 5.73
C VAL A 39 -0.31 -3.02 5.47
N GLN A 40 -1.11 -2.37 4.62
CA GLN A 40 -2.45 -2.82 4.24
C GLN A 40 -2.42 -3.31 2.80
N LEU A 41 -3.06 -4.45 2.53
CA LEU A 41 -3.14 -5.06 1.21
C LEU A 41 -4.58 -5.47 0.88
N SER A 42 -4.97 -5.39 -0.40
CA SER A 42 -6.25 -5.90 -0.89
C SER A 42 -6.11 -6.43 -2.32
N SER A 43 -6.77 -7.54 -2.61
CA SER A 43 -6.93 -8.13 -3.95
C SER A 43 -8.12 -7.53 -4.73
N GLY A 44 -8.83 -6.56 -4.15
CA GLY A 44 -10.01 -5.93 -4.78
C GLY A 44 -11.32 -6.70 -4.58
N ASP A 45 -11.31 -7.79 -3.80
CA ASP A 45 -12.49 -8.61 -3.47
C ASP A 45 -13.39 -7.99 -2.37
N GLY A 46 -13.04 -6.81 -1.88
CA GLY A 46 -13.71 -6.13 -0.77
C GLY A 46 -13.20 -6.52 0.62
N ASN A 47 -12.16 -7.35 0.72
CA ASN A 47 -11.44 -7.65 1.95
C ASN A 47 -10.10 -6.91 2.02
N ALA A 48 -9.57 -6.77 3.24
CA ALA A 48 -8.26 -6.18 3.48
C ALA A 48 -7.43 -7.04 4.42
N HIS A 49 -6.14 -7.15 4.12
CA HIS A 49 -5.12 -7.77 4.95
C HIS A 49 -4.26 -6.67 5.56
N VAL A 50 -4.22 -6.61 6.89
CA VAL A 50 -3.51 -5.58 7.64
C VAL A 50 -2.38 -6.26 8.40
N VAL A 51 -1.14 -5.98 8.01
CA VAL A 51 0.05 -6.54 8.65
C VAL A 51 0.60 -5.52 9.63
N ARG A 52 0.59 -5.82 10.93
CA ARG A 52 1.27 -5.01 11.94
C ARG A 52 2.73 -5.42 12.02
N MET A 53 3.63 -4.49 11.74
CA MET A 53 5.07 -4.78 11.66
C MET A 53 5.65 -5.15 13.02
N ARG A 54 6.44 -6.23 13.07
CA ARG A 54 7.24 -6.60 14.24
C ARG A 54 8.59 -5.89 14.19
N ARG A 55 8.86 -5.02 15.16
CA ARG A 55 10.09 -4.24 15.27
C ARG A 55 11.03 -4.86 16.31
N PRO A 56 12.36 -4.70 16.18
CA PRO A 56 13.05 -3.95 15.13
C PRO A 56 13.35 -4.77 13.86
N ASP A 57 13.07 -6.07 13.87
CA ASP A 57 13.61 -7.00 12.87
C ASP A 57 12.93 -6.88 11.48
N TYR A 58 11.64 -6.52 11.43
CA TYR A 58 10.85 -6.48 10.20
C TYR A 58 10.99 -7.78 9.37
N ASP A 59 10.94 -8.92 10.07
CA ASP A 59 10.96 -10.25 9.45
C ASP A 59 9.57 -10.59 8.91
N CYS A 60 9.40 -10.35 7.61
CA CYS A 60 8.15 -10.53 6.87
C CYS A 60 8.39 -11.08 5.46
N PRO A 61 8.93 -12.32 5.33
CA PRO A 61 9.26 -12.92 4.03
C PRO A 61 8.08 -12.96 3.05
N ASN A 62 6.85 -13.20 3.49
CA ASN A 62 5.69 -13.29 2.60
C ASN A 62 5.27 -11.92 2.07
N LEU A 63 5.27 -10.89 2.92
CA LEU A 63 5.06 -9.52 2.47
C LEU A 63 6.15 -9.08 1.48
N LYS A 64 7.43 -9.35 1.80
CA LYS A 64 8.57 -9.04 0.91
C LYS A 64 8.43 -9.75 -0.44
N ARG A 65 7.97 -10.99 -0.45
CA ARG A 65 7.68 -11.76 -1.68
C ARG A 65 6.64 -11.04 -2.53
N VAL A 66 5.49 -10.66 -1.99
CA VAL A 66 4.45 -9.91 -2.74
C VAL A 66 4.99 -8.59 -3.30
N LEU A 67 5.72 -7.82 -2.47
CA LEU A 67 6.27 -6.52 -2.86
C LEU A 67 7.28 -6.62 -4.02
N THR A 68 8.02 -7.74 -4.11
CA THR A 68 9.08 -7.92 -5.11
C THR A 68 8.68 -8.79 -6.30
N ASP A 69 7.53 -9.47 -6.24
CA ASP A 69 7.09 -10.38 -7.29
C ASP A 69 6.83 -9.62 -8.61
N PRO A 70 7.58 -9.91 -9.69
CA PRO A 70 7.40 -9.23 -10.97
C PRO A 70 6.07 -9.55 -11.66
N ALA A 71 5.41 -10.65 -11.30
CA ALA A 71 4.10 -11.03 -11.83
C ALA A 71 2.93 -10.31 -11.13
N VAL A 72 3.20 -9.62 -10.02
CA VAL A 72 2.18 -8.90 -9.25
C VAL A 72 2.35 -7.40 -9.42
N THR A 73 1.33 -6.70 -9.91
CA THR A 73 1.31 -5.24 -9.98
C THR A 73 0.85 -4.66 -8.64
N LYS A 74 1.70 -3.82 -8.03
CA LYS A 74 1.37 -3.16 -6.76
C LYS A 74 0.76 -1.78 -7.01
N ILE A 75 -0.47 -1.59 -6.59
CA ILE A 75 -1.26 -0.36 -6.82
C ILE A 75 -1.20 0.50 -5.57
N PHE A 76 -0.68 1.72 -5.71
CA PHE A 76 -0.60 2.69 -4.62
C PHE A 76 -1.31 3.99 -4.97
N HIS A 77 -1.76 4.72 -3.94
CA HIS A 77 -2.08 6.14 -4.09
C HIS A 77 -0.98 7.01 -3.47
N PHE A 78 -0.04 7.49 -4.30
CA PHE A 78 1.18 8.19 -3.87
C PHE A 78 2.30 7.27 -3.34
N GLY A 79 2.52 6.12 -3.97
CA GLY A 79 3.51 5.12 -3.56
C GLY A 79 4.97 5.58 -3.46
N ARG A 80 5.32 6.81 -3.84
CA ARG A 80 6.67 7.37 -3.66
C ARG A 80 7.13 7.26 -2.20
N PHE A 81 6.22 7.49 -1.26
CA PHE A 81 6.53 7.42 0.17
C PHE A 81 6.68 5.94 0.59
N ASP A 82 5.68 5.12 0.30
CA ASP A 82 5.60 3.72 0.70
C ASP A 82 6.79 2.90 0.19
N ILE A 83 7.12 3.03 -1.09
CA ILE A 83 8.26 2.34 -1.71
C ILE A 83 9.57 2.73 -0.99
N GLY A 84 9.72 3.99 -0.60
CA GLY A 84 10.87 4.45 0.18
C GLY A 84 10.90 3.82 1.57
N MET A 85 9.76 3.74 2.25
CA MET A 85 9.63 3.12 3.57
C MET A 85 9.91 1.61 3.52
N PHE A 86 9.47 0.92 2.48
CA PHE A 86 9.76 -0.50 2.28
C PHE A 86 11.24 -0.75 1.98
N LEU A 87 11.86 0.10 1.16
CA LEU A 87 13.30 0.00 0.95
C LEU A 87 14.08 0.22 2.27
N LEU A 88 13.67 1.21 3.06
CA LEU A 88 14.34 1.55 4.32
C LEU A 88 14.17 0.48 5.41
N HIS A 89 12.98 -0.07 5.58
CA HIS A 89 12.65 -0.96 6.71
C HIS A 89 12.64 -2.44 6.34
N LEU A 90 12.25 -2.77 5.12
CA LEU A 90 12.10 -4.16 4.67
C LEU A 90 13.28 -4.60 3.79
N GLY A 91 14.09 -3.66 3.29
CA GLY A 91 15.26 -3.92 2.46
C GLY A 91 14.92 -4.33 1.03
N VAL A 92 13.70 -4.06 0.56
CA VAL A 92 13.23 -4.49 -0.77
C VAL A 92 12.78 -3.31 -1.63
N GLU A 93 13.10 -3.37 -2.92
CA GLU A 93 12.57 -2.47 -3.92
C GLU A 93 11.25 -3.02 -4.48
N THR A 94 10.15 -2.30 -4.25
CA THR A 94 8.82 -2.73 -4.70
C THR A 94 8.63 -2.46 -6.19
N ARG A 95 8.36 -3.51 -6.98
CA ARG A 95 8.15 -3.42 -8.43
C ARG A 95 7.46 -4.68 -8.99
N PRO A 96 6.68 -4.60 -10.09
CA PRO A 96 6.22 -3.37 -10.76
C PRO A 96 5.14 -2.62 -9.95
N VAL A 97 4.95 -1.33 -10.24
CA VAL A 97 4.00 -0.47 -9.52
C VAL A 97 3.10 0.35 -10.44
N TYR A 98 1.87 0.60 -10.00
CA TYR A 98 0.95 1.56 -10.58
C TYR A 98 0.57 2.61 -9.52
N CYS A 99 0.78 3.89 -9.81
CA CYS A 99 0.48 4.96 -8.86
C CYS A 99 -0.74 5.77 -9.32
N THR A 100 -1.88 5.59 -8.65
CA THR A 100 -3.15 6.25 -9.01
C THR A 100 -3.08 7.77 -8.84
N LYS A 101 -2.21 8.30 -7.97
CA LYS A 101 -2.01 9.75 -7.84
C LYS A 101 -1.28 10.34 -9.04
N ILE A 102 -0.30 9.61 -9.60
CA ILE A 102 0.38 10.01 -10.84
C ILE A 102 -0.60 9.91 -12.00
N ALA A 103 -1.32 8.80 -12.13
CA ALA A 103 -2.34 8.61 -13.16
C ALA A 103 -3.40 9.73 -13.12
N SER A 104 -3.88 10.08 -11.92
CA SER A 104 -4.83 11.17 -11.70
C SER A 104 -4.26 12.52 -12.17
N LYS A 105 -3.00 12.83 -11.87
CA LYS A 105 -2.35 14.07 -12.35
C LYS A 105 -2.20 14.13 -13.86
N LEU A 106 -1.98 12.99 -14.51
CA LEU A 106 -1.82 12.92 -15.96
C LEU A 106 -3.17 13.02 -16.69
N ALA A 107 -4.23 12.38 -16.14
CA ALA A 107 -5.50 12.26 -16.82
C ALA A 107 -6.54 13.32 -16.40
N ARG A 108 -6.59 13.71 -15.13
CA ARG A 108 -7.60 14.64 -14.57
C ARG A 108 -7.09 16.08 -14.56
N THR A 109 -6.66 16.57 -15.73
CA THR A 109 -6.00 17.88 -15.92
C THR A 109 -6.90 19.10 -15.69
N TYR A 110 -8.20 18.89 -15.48
CA TYR A 110 -9.20 19.92 -15.17
C TYR A 110 -9.32 20.22 -13.67
N THR A 111 -8.52 19.58 -12.81
CA THR A 111 -8.57 19.80 -11.36
C THR A 111 -7.20 19.64 -10.72
N ASP A 112 -6.95 20.37 -9.63
CA ASP A 112 -5.77 20.18 -8.77
C ASP A 112 -6.00 19.14 -7.65
N ARG A 113 -7.22 18.58 -7.56
CA ARG A 113 -7.62 17.65 -6.50
C ARG A 113 -7.27 16.20 -6.84
N HIS A 114 -6.06 15.80 -6.47
CA HIS A 114 -5.54 14.43 -6.69
C HIS A 114 -5.30 13.66 -5.38
N GLY A 115 -5.95 14.02 -4.28
CA GLY A 115 -5.95 13.18 -3.09
C GLY A 115 -6.86 11.97 -3.27
N LEU A 116 -6.57 10.85 -2.58
CA LEU A 116 -7.34 9.60 -2.72
C LEU A 116 -8.84 9.84 -2.55
N LYS A 117 -9.23 10.53 -1.47
CA LYS A 117 -10.63 10.92 -1.21
C LYS A 117 -11.31 11.59 -2.41
N ASP A 118 -10.67 12.57 -3.03
CA ASP A 118 -11.26 13.29 -4.16
C ASP A 118 -11.34 12.41 -5.40
N VAL A 119 -10.29 11.61 -5.65
CA VAL A 119 -10.25 10.67 -6.78
C VAL A 119 -11.38 9.65 -6.66
N VAL A 120 -11.48 8.93 -5.55
CA VAL A 120 -12.48 7.86 -5.42
C VAL A 120 -13.90 8.40 -5.42
N ARG A 121 -14.13 9.58 -4.84
CA ARG A 121 -15.45 10.22 -4.87
C ARG A 121 -15.89 10.53 -6.30
N GLU A 122 -14.98 11.04 -7.13
CA GLU A 122 -15.31 11.41 -8.50
C GLU A 122 -15.39 10.21 -9.43
N THR A 123 -14.47 9.24 -9.32
CA THR A 123 -14.36 8.15 -10.29
C THR A 123 -15.24 6.96 -9.98
N VAL A 124 -15.54 6.70 -8.70
CA VAL A 124 -16.33 5.54 -8.26
C VAL A 124 -17.46 5.89 -7.28
N GLY A 125 -17.69 7.17 -7.00
CA GLY A 125 -18.82 7.61 -6.17
C GLY A 125 -18.71 7.27 -4.67
N VAL A 126 -17.52 6.87 -4.19
CA VAL A 126 -17.30 6.49 -2.79
C VAL A 126 -16.80 7.68 -1.98
N ASP A 127 -17.41 7.96 -0.83
CA ASP A 127 -16.90 8.96 0.12
C ASP A 127 -16.04 8.30 1.20
N LEU A 128 -14.84 8.84 1.43
CA LEU A 128 -13.91 8.38 2.45
C LEU A 128 -13.85 9.37 3.62
N SER A 129 -13.92 8.84 4.84
CA SER A 129 -13.58 9.62 6.03
C SER A 129 -12.06 9.82 6.11
N LYS A 130 -11.64 11.00 6.58
CA LYS A 130 -10.27 11.27 7.05
C LYS A 130 -10.25 11.64 8.53
N ALA A 131 -11.41 11.61 9.19
CA ALA A 131 -11.61 11.93 10.59
C ALA A 131 -11.33 10.71 11.46
#